data_AF-A0A426TU27-F1
#
_entry.id   AF-A0A426TU27-F1
#
_cell.length_a   1.000
_cell.length_b   1.000
_cell.length_c   1.000
_cell.angle_alpha   90.00
_cell.angle_beta   90.00
_cell.angle_gamma   90.00
#
_symmetry.space_group_name_H-M   'P 1'
#
loop_
_entity.id
_entity.type
_entity.pdbx_description
1 polymer ?
#
loop_
_entity_poly.entity_id
_entity_poly.type
_entity_poly.pdbx_seq_one_letter_code
_entity_poly.pdbx_strand_id
1 'polypeptide(L)'
;MSGLRVVPTWRHGQERLYVCLTDGRNIAWYDREAARINLLSEDRREDVLDALGPFLTGRVAVGPPPVPTPAELARLSLHPDDDLAPNRPGEALQIALDRDPGPAHRLRRDPRRRALEAEQTVGEALDRLDGAGWHTLHSVPLPGGDRVH
;
A
#
# COMPACT_ATOMS: atom_id res chain seq x y z
N MET A 1 32.40 -21.17 -12.89
CA MET A 1 31.43 -21.27 -11.77
C MET A 1 31.26 -19.87 -11.20
N SER A 2 30.07 -19.30 -11.29
CA SER A 2 29.78 -17.86 -11.06
C SER A 2 29.93 -17.40 -9.60
N GLY A 3 30.29 -18.28 -8.66
CA GLY A 3 30.45 -17.94 -7.24
C GLY A 3 29.14 -17.53 -6.54
N LEU A 4 28.00 -17.68 -7.20
CA LEU A 4 26.69 -17.33 -6.66
C LEU A 4 26.20 -18.38 -5.67
N ARG A 5 25.49 -17.93 -4.63
CA ARG A 5 24.88 -18.78 -3.62
C ARG A 5 23.37 -18.62 -3.65
N VAL A 6 22.66 -19.74 -3.73
CA VAL A 6 21.20 -19.78 -3.62
C VAL A 6 20.82 -20.05 -2.16
N VAL A 7 20.00 -19.17 -1.59
CA VAL A 7 19.58 -19.21 -0.19
C VAL A 7 18.05 -19.29 -0.11
N PRO A 8 17.48 -20.41 0.37
CA PRO A 8 16.04 -20.49 0.60
C PRO A 8 15.63 -19.62 1.79
N THR A 9 14.51 -18.92 1.66
CA THR A 9 13.95 -18.05 2.70
C THR A 9 12.43 -18.13 2.71
N TRP A 10 11.86 -18.10 3.90
CA TRP A 10 10.42 -17.94 4.11
C TRP A 10 10.13 -16.51 4.59
N ARG A 11 9.34 -15.76 3.82
CA ARG A 11 8.87 -14.41 4.20
C ARG A 11 7.43 -14.21 3.78
N HIS A 12 6.62 -13.61 4.67
CA HIS A 12 5.20 -13.34 4.42
C HIS A 12 4.39 -14.56 3.96
N GLY A 13 4.73 -15.76 4.45
CA GLY A 13 4.09 -17.01 4.05
C GLY A 13 4.52 -17.56 2.68
N GLN A 14 5.47 -16.91 1.99
CA GLN A 14 5.96 -17.34 0.68
C GLN A 14 7.38 -17.91 0.75
N GLU A 15 7.60 -19.01 0.04
CA GLU A 15 8.92 -19.61 -0.16
C GLU A 15 9.63 -18.91 -1.33
N ARG A 16 10.79 -18.31 -1.05
CA ARG A 16 11.61 -17.60 -2.04
C ARG A 16 13.05 -18.09 -2.01
N LEU A 17 13.69 -18.15 -3.17
CA LEU A 17 15.12 -18.45 -3.29
C LEU A 17 15.88 -17.17 -3.66
N TYR A 18 16.74 -16.71 -2.78
CA TYR A 18 17.59 -15.54 -3.02
C TYR A 18 18.91 -15.98 -3.67
N VAL A 19 19.37 -15.21 -4.64
CA VAL A 19 20.66 -15.41 -5.31
C VAL A 19 21.59 -14.30 -4.85
N CYS A 20 22.59 -14.69 -4.07
CA CYS A 20 23.55 -13.76 -3.48
C CYS A 20 24.94 -13.94 -4.10
N LEU A 21 25.67 -12.82 -4.18
CA LEU A 21 27.11 -12.80 -4.41
C LEU A 21 27.86 -13.38 -3.20
N THR A 22 29.15 -13.69 -3.39
CA THR A 22 30.04 -14.17 -2.32
C THR A 22 30.19 -13.17 -1.17
N ASP A 23 30.00 -11.88 -1.44
CA ASP A 23 29.99 -10.81 -0.44
C ASP A 23 28.65 -10.66 0.31
N GLY A 24 27.66 -11.50 0.01
CA GLY A 24 26.35 -11.52 0.65
C GLY A 24 25.31 -10.59 0.02
N ARG A 25 25.68 -9.77 -0.99
CA ARG A 25 24.70 -8.92 -1.68
C ARG A 25 23.74 -9.76 -2.50
N ASN A 26 22.44 -9.48 -2.34
CA ASN A 26 21.39 -10.08 -3.16
C ASN A 26 21.37 -9.45 -4.56
N ILE A 27 21.36 -10.28 -5.60
CA ILE A 27 21.30 -9.84 -7.01
C ILE A 27 20.05 -10.33 -7.74
N ALA A 28 19.34 -11.32 -7.21
CA ALA A 28 18.06 -11.78 -7.75
C ALA A 28 17.29 -12.63 -6.74
N TRP A 29 16.00 -12.82 -6.96
CA TRP A 29 15.23 -13.80 -6.20
C TRP A 29 14.19 -14.51 -7.06
N TYR A 30 13.94 -15.79 -6.76
CA TYR A 30 12.95 -16.63 -7.40
C TYR A 30 11.74 -16.82 -6.48
N ASP A 31 10.57 -16.47 -6.98
CA ASP A 31 9.27 -16.79 -6.41
C ASP A 31 8.81 -18.16 -6.92
N ARG A 32 8.74 -19.17 -6.04
CA ARG A 32 8.28 -20.50 -6.46
C ARG A 32 6.79 -20.53 -6.76
N GLU A 33 6.00 -19.71 -6.08
CA GLU A 33 4.55 -19.65 -6.24
C GLU A 33 4.17 -18.97 -7.55
N ALA A 34 4.83 -17.85 -7.87
CA ALA A 34 4.60 -17.11 -9.12
C ALA A 34 5.44 -17.62 -10.30
N ALA A 35 6.29 -18.64 -10.10
CA ALA A 35 7.26 -19.12 -11.08
C ALA A 35 8.06 -17.98 -11.75
N ARG A 36 8.59 -17.04 -10.94
CA ARG A 36 9.15 -15.78 -11.43
C ARG A 36 10.49 -15.43 -10.81
N ILE A 37 11.44 -15.04 -11.66
CA ILE A 37 12.76 -14.54 -11.27
C ILE A 37 12.75 -13.01 -11.37
N ASN A 38 13.03 -12.35 -10.25
CA ASN A 38 13.21 -10.90 -10.17
C ASN A 38 14.71 -10.59 -10.13
N LEU A 39 15.21 -9.95 -11.17
CA LEU A 39 16.60 -9.53 -11.28
C LEU A 39 16.76 -8.12 -10.67
N LEU A 40 17.77 -7.95 -9.82
CA LEU A 40 18.18 -6.64 -9.30
C LEU A 40 19.33 -6.04 -10.12
N SER A 41 20.00 -6.86 -10.94
CA SER A 41 21.07 -6.46 -11.86
C SER A 41 20.95 -7.26 -13.15
N GLU A 42 20.71 -6.59 -14.28
CA GLU A 42 20.55 -7.25 -15.59
C GLU A 42 21.89 -7.79 -16.11
N ASP A 43 23.01 -7.15 -15.74
CA ASP A 43 24.37 -7.51 -16.19
C ASP A 43 24.79 -8.95 -15.85
N ARG A 44 24.13 -9.56 -14.85
CA ARG A 44 24.42 -10.93 -14.36
C ARG A 44 23.29 -11.92 -14.61
N ARG A 45 22.41 -11.63 -15.57
CA ARG A 45 21.24 -12.45 -15.86
C ARG A 45 21.59 -13.92 -16.13
N GLU A 46 22.58 -14.19 -16.98
CA GLU A 46 22.96 -15.57 -17.32
C GLU A 46 23.49 -16.33 -16.10
N ASP A 47 24.38 -15.71 -15.33
CA ASP A 47 24.91 -16.29 -14.09
C ASP A 47 23.78 -16.68 -13.11
N VAL A 48 22.76 -15.82 -12.98
CA VAL A 48 21.59 -16.05 -12.11
C VAL A 48 20.74 -17.22 -12.61
N LEU A 49 20.49 -17.28 -13.92
CA LEU A 49 19.70 -18.36 -14.52
C LEU A 49 20.41 -19.72 -14.35
N ASP A 50 21.72 -19.75 -14.55
CA ASP A 50 22.55 -20.94 -14.33
C ASP A 50 22.52 -21.40 -12.87
N ALA A 51 22.65 -20.46 -11.93
CA ALA A 51 22.61 -20.76 -10.49
C ALA A 51 21.23 -21.27 -10.02
N LEU A 52 20.14 -20.73 -10.59
CA LEU A 52 18.78 -21.13 -10.25
C LEU A 52 18.31 -22.40 -10.97
N GLY A 53 18.94 -22.78 -12.09
CA GLY A 53 18.56 -23.91 -12.93
C GLY A 53 18.09 -25.17 -12.18
N PRO A 54 18.81 -25.67 -11.16
CA PRO A 54 18.41 -26.85 -10.40
C PRO A 54 17.10 -26.71 -9.60
N PHE A 55 16.65 -25.48 -9.35
CA PHE A 55 15.50 -25.17 -8.51
C PHE A 55 14.26 -24.72 -9.28
N LEU A 56 14.42 -24.43 -10.58
CA LEU A 56 13.32 -23.96 -11.43
C LEU A 56 12.35 -25.12 -11.73
N THR A 57 11.06 -24.86 -11.53
CA THR A 57 9.99 -25.84 -11.74
C THR A 57 9.16 -25.40 -12.94
N GLY A 58 9.48 -25.94 -14.12
CA GLY A 58 8.74 -25.64 -15.36
C GLY A 58 9.16 -24.33 -16.03
N ARG A 59 8.23 -23.70 -16.77
CA ARG A 59 8.50 -22.42 -17.42
C ARG A 59 8.47 -21.30 -16.39
N VAL A 60 9.51 -20.48 -16.38
CA VAL A 60 9.61 -19.34 -15.47
C VAL A 60 9.64 -18.02 -16.22
N ALA A 61 9.03 -16.99 -15.64
CA ALA A 61 9.10 -15.63 -16.14
C ALA A 61 10.30 -14.91 -15.53
N VAL A 62 10.96 -14.04 -16.31
CA VAL A 62 12.05 -13.19 -15.83
C VAL A 62 11.61 -11.74 -15.91
N GLY A 63 11.86 -10.98 -14.85
CA GLY A 63 11.56 -9.56 -14.78
C GLY A 63 10.33 -9.23 -13.94
N PRO A 64 9.96 -7.93 -13.86
CA PRO A 64 8.87 -7.46 -13.02
C PRO A 64 7.54 -8.14 -13.38
N PRO A 65 6.61 -8.30 -12.42
CA PRO A 65 5.27 -8.79 -12.73
C PRO A 65 4.65 -7.96 -13.86
N PRO A 66 3.83 -8.58 -14.74
CA PRO A 66 3.16 -7.84 -15.79
C PRO A 66 2.33 -6.73 -15.16
N VAL A 67 2.32 -5.56 -15.79
CA VAL A 67 1.43 -4.48 -15.38
C VAL A 67 -0.01 -4.96 -15.62
N PRO A 68 -0.92 -4.82 -14.64
CA PRO A 68 -2.31 -5.17 -14.82
C PRO A 68 -2.91 -4.44 -16.04
N THR A 69 -3.63 -5.18 -16.87
CA THR A 69 -4.37 -4.63 -18.00
C THR A 69 -5.47 -3.68 -17.51
N PRO A 70 -5.96 -2.76 -18.36
CA PRO A 70 -7.09 -1.91 -18.00
C PRO A 70 -8.33 -2.71 -17.53
N ALA A 71 -8.57 -3.88 -18.10
CA ALA A 71 -9.67 -4.76 -17.69
C ALA A 71 -9.44 -5.37 -16.29
N GLU A 72 -8.20 -5.70 -15.94
CA GLU A 72 -7.84 -6.15 -14.59
C GLU A 72 -7.92 -5.01 -13.58
N LEU A 73 -7.46 -3.81 -13.94
CA LEU A 73 -7.60 -2.62 -13.10
C LEU A 73 -9.07 -2.26 -12.85
N ALA A 74 -9.94 -2.36 -13.87
CA ALA A 74 -11.37 -2.11 -13.72
C ALA A 74 -12.04 -3.08 -12.74
N ARG A 75 -11.50 -4.30 -12.57
CA ARG A 75 -11.98 -5.26 -11.56
C ARG A 75 -11.49 -4.95 -10.15
N LEU A 76 -10.47 -4.11 -10.01
CA LEU A 76 -9.95 -3.62 -8.72
C LEU A 76 -10.60 -2.30 -8.29
N SER A 77 -11.42 -1.68 -9.14
CA SER A 77 -12.17 -0.48 -8.79
C SER A 77 -13.12 -0.76 -7.63
N LEU A 78 -12.99 0.04 -6.57
CA LEU A 78 -13.91 0.00 -5.44
C LEU A 78 -15.28 0.55 -5.85
N HIS A 79 -16.33 0.04 -5.20
CA HIS A 79 -17.63 0.69 -5.27
C HIS A 79 -17.50 2.11 -4.70
N PRO A 80 -18.22 3.13 -5.21
CA PRO A 80 -18.13 4.49 -4.68
C PRO A 80 -18.37 4.60 -3.17
N ASP A 81 -19.21 3.73 -2.60
CA ASP A 81 -19.47 3.67 -1.15
C ASP A 81 -18.32 3.06 -0.34
N ASP A 82 -17.43 2.30 -0.99
CA ASP A 82 -16.25 1.69 -0.39
C ASP A 82 -14.99 2.53 -0.62
N ASP A 83 -15.05 3.54 -1.51
CA ASP A 83 -13.95 4.45 -1.77
C ASP A 83 -13.92 5.56 -0.71
N LEU A 84 -12.92 5.50 0.16
CA LEU A 84 -12.69 6.48 1.21
C LEU A 84 -11.83 7.66 0.74
N ALA A 85 -11.25 7.62 -0.46
CA ALA A 85 -10.42 8.70 -0.98
C ALA A 85 -11.12 10.07 -1.05
N PRO A 86 -12.45 10.17 -1.32
CA PRO A 86 -13.15 11.46 -1.33
C PRO A 86 -13.40 12.08 0.04
N ASN A 87 -13.26 11.33 1.13
CA ASN A 87 -13.59 11.80 2.47
C ASN A 87 -12.74 13.01 2.87
N ARG A 88 -13.37 14.04 3.43
CA ARG A 88 -12.67 15.24 3.90
C ARG A 88 -12.59 15.30 5.43
N PRO A 89 -11.52 15.87 6.00
CA PRO A 89 -11.41 16.05 7.44
C PRO A 89 -12.55 16.94 7.96
N GLY A 90 -13.26 16.47 8.99
CA GLY A 90 -14.38 17.20 9.58
C GLY A 90 -15.68 17.26 8.78
N GLU A 91 -15.78 16.62 7.60
CA GLU A 91 -16.97 16.70 6.74
C GLU A 91 -18.26 16.24 7.43
N ALA A 92 -18.18 15.17 8.23
CA ALA A 92 -19.32 14.69 8.99
C ALA A 92 -19.81 15.71 10.02
N LEU A 93 -18.88 16.41 10.70
CA LEU A 93 -19.21 17.47 11.65
C LEU A 93 -19.80 18.69 10.93
N GLN A 94 -19.28 19.03 9.75
CA GLN A 94 -19.82 20.10 8.92
C GLN A 94 -21.27 19.80 8.52
N ILE A 95 -21.54 18.60 7.98
CA ILE A 95 -22.89 18.16 7.62
C ILE A 95 -23.82 18.17 8.84
N ALA A 96 -23.33 17.72 10.01
CA ALA A 96 -24.12 17.71 11.24
C ALA A 96 -24.46 19.14 11.74
N LEU A 97 -23.52 20.08 11.62
CA LEU A 97 -23.73 21.49 11.96
C LEU A 97 -24.68 22.18 10.97
N ASP A 98 -24.60 21.86 9.69
CA ASP A 98 -25.48 22.44 8.66
C ASP A 98 -26.91 21.92 8.79
N ARG A 99 -27.08 20.63 9.14
CA ARG A 99 -28.39 20.01 9.36
C ARG A 99 -29.05 20.47 10.66
N ASP A 100 -28.26 20.66 11.73
CA ASP A 100 -28.74 21.16 13.01
C ASP A 100 -27.81 22.25 13.57
N PRO A 101 -28.02 23.53 13.14
CA PRO A 101 -27.17 24.64 13.52
C PRO A 101 -27.28 25.05 14.99
N GLY A 102 -28.24 24.49 15.73
CA GLY A 102 -28.54 24.85 17.11
C GLY A 102 -29.18 26.24 17.27
N PRO A 103 -29.59 26.60 18.51
CA PRO A 103 -30.20 27.90 18.83
C PRO A 103 -29.21 29.06 18.68
N ALA A 104 -29.67 30.17 18.10
CA ALA A 104 -28.88 31.37 17.83
C ALA A 104 -28.28 32.05 19.08
N HIS A 105 -28.89 31.85 20.25
CA HIS A 105 -28.49 32.51 21.51
C HIS A 105 -28.09 31.49 22.59
N ARG A 106 -27.03 30.72 22.34
CA ARG A 106 -26.40 29.90 23.39
C ARG A 106 -25.31 30.69 24.13
N LEU A 107 -25.36 30.66 25.45
CA LEU A 107 -24.30 31.18 26.33
C LEU A 107 -22.98 30.39 26.24
N ARG A 108 -23.02 29.16 25.70
CA ARG A 108 -21.83 28.32 25.45
C ARG A 108 -21.69 28.03 23.96
N ARG A 109 -20.45 28.14 23.45
CA ARG A 109 -20.09 27.77 22.08
C ARG A 109 -20.31 26.27 21.86
N ASP A 110 -20.89 25.90 20.71
CA ASP A 110 -21.15 24.50 20.36
C ASP A 110 -19.82 23.71 20.31
N PRO A 111 -19.67 22.62 21.10
CA PRO A 111 -18.44 21.84 21.12
C PRO A 111 -18.09 21.22 19.76
N ARG A 112 -19.09 20.95 18.91
CA ARG A 112 -18.88 20.40 17.56
C ARG A 112 -18.06 21.33 16.67
N ARG A 113 -18.14 22.66 16.88
CA ARG A 113 -17.34 23.64 16.13
C ARG A 113 -15.86 23.56 16.48
N ARG A 114 -15.53 23.31 17.75
CA ARG A 114 -14.13 23.11 18.17
C ARG A 114 -13.59 21.77 17.67
N ALA A 115 -14.42 20.72 17.67
CA ALA A 115 -14.04 19.44 17.10
C ALA A 115 -13.79 19.54 15.59
N LEU A 116 -14.63 20.29 14.86
CA LEU A 116 -14.46 20.55 13.43
C LEU A 116 -13.12 21.25 13.15
N GLU A 117 -12.83 22.33 13.88
CA GLU A 117 -11.54 23.04 13.78
C GLU A 117 -10.35 22.09 14.04
N ALA A 118 -10.47 21.21 15.03
CA ALA A 118 -9.43 20.23 15.34
C ALA A 118 -9.23 19.20 14.23
N GLU A 119 -10.31 18.60 13.71
CA GLU A 119 -10.23 17.63 12.61
C GLU A 119 -9.63 18.26 11.34
N GLN A 120 -10.05 19.47 10.99
CA GLN A 120 -9.49 20.20 9.83
C GLN A 120 -8.00 20.50 10.03
N THR A 121 -7.61 20.98 11.20
CA THR A 121 -6.20 21.31 11.50
C THR A 121 -5.30 20.07 11.46
N VAL A 122 -5.78 18.94 11.99
CA VAL A 122 -5.04 17.67 11.94
C VAL A 122 -4.99 17.14 10.52
N GLY A 123 -6.10 17.19 9.79
CA GLY A 123 -6.17 16.77 8.39
C GLY A 123 -5.19 17.53 7.52
N GLU A 124 -5.18 18.86 7.60
CA GLU A 124 -4.19 19.71 6.91
C GLU A 124 -2.75 19.37 7.27
N ALA A 125 -2.49 18.93 8.51
CA ALA A 125 -1.16 18.52 8.94
C ALA A 125 -0.73 17.17 8.35
N LEU A 126 -1.67 16.23 8.24
CA LEU A 126 -1.46 14.92 7.64
C LEU A 126 -1.33 15.01 6.11
N ASP A 127 -2.13 15.85 5.46
CA ASP A 127 -2.08 16.06 4.00
C ASP A 127 -0.73 16.62 3.54
N ARG A 128 -0.02 17.37 4.40
CA ARG A 128 1.36 17.81 4.10
C ARG A 128 2.37 16.67 3.98
N LEU A 129 2.06 15.48 4.49
CA LEU A 129 2.92 14.29 4.37
C LEU A 129 2.82 13.63 2.99
N ASP A 130 1.87 14.05 2.14
CA ASP A 130 1.71 13.56 0.78
C ASP A 130 2.98 13.77 -0.06
N GLY A 131 3.66 14.90 0.13
CA GLY A 131 4.95 15.18 -0.52
C GLY A 131 6.09 14.22 -0.11
N ALA A 132 5.92 13.48 0.98
CA ALA A 132 6.83 12.42 1.43
C ALA A 132 6.34 11.01 1.06
N GLY A 133 5.31 10.89 0.23
CA GLY A 133 4.73 9.63 -0.22
C GLY A 133 3.74 9.00 0.77
N TRP A 134 3.26 9.76 1.76
CA TRP A 134 2.24 9.30 2.70
C TRP A 134 0.87 9.78 2.28
N HIS A 135 -0.05 8.86 1.99
CA HIS A 135 -1.44 9.19 1.69
C HIS A 135 -2.31 8.98 2.94
N THR A 136 -3.12 10.00 3.27
CA THR A 136 -3.99 9.99 4.44
C THR A 136 -5.42 9.66 4.03
N LEU A 137 -6.06 8.74 4.77
CA LEU A 137 -7.49 8.49 4.67
C LEU A 137 -8.19 9.15 5.86
N HIS A 138 -9.20 9.95 5.57
CA HIS A 138 -9.99 10.63 6.59
C HIS A 138 -11.28 9.85 6.84
N SER A 139 -11.83 9.98 8.06
CA SER A 139 -13.19 9.53 8.35
C SER A 139 -13.44 8.02 8.12
N VAL A 140 -12.56 7.16 8.61
CA VAL A 140 -12.66 5.70 8.40
C VAL A 140 -13.80 5.10 9.25
N PRO A 141 -14.85 4.52 8.64
CA PRO A 141 -15.97 3.96 9.39
C PRO A 141 -15.56 2.72 10.19
N LEU A 142 -16.11 2.59 11.39
CA LEU A 142 -15.95 1.43 12.26
C LEU A 142 -17.28 0.68 12.40
N PRO A 143 -17.24 -0.65 12.67
CA PRO A 143 -18.44 -1.40 13.02
C PRO A 143 -19.20 -0.74 14.19
N GLY A 144 -20.52 -0.62 14.08
CA GLY A 144 -21.35 0.04 15.10
C GLY A 144 -21.66 1.52 14.83
N GLY A 145 -21.15 2.08 13.73
CA GLY A 145 -21.44 3.47 13.33
C GLY A 145 -20.43 4.51 13.85
N ASP A 146 -19.43 4.06 14.59
CA ASP A 146 -18.29 4.87 15.02
C ASP A 146 -17.34 5.16 13.85
N ARG A 147 -16.34 6.03 14.08
CA ARG A 147 -15.40 6.48 13.06
C ARG A 147 -14.05 6.84 13.64
N VAL A 148 -12.99 6.60 12.86
CA VAL A 148 -11.66 7.19 13.08
C VAL A 148 -11.58 8.50 12.29
N HIS A 149 -11.34 9.58 13.02
CA HIS A 149 -11.25 10.94 12.49
C HIS A 149 -9.82 11.28 12.06
#